data_AF-A0A447PKJ0-F1
#
_entry.id   AF-A0A447PKJ0-F1
#
_cell.length_a   1.000
_cell.length_b   1.000
_cell.length_c   1.000
_cell.angle_alpha   90.00
_cell.angle_beta   90.00
_cell.angle_gamma   90.00
#
_symmetry.space_group_name_H-M   'P 1'
#
loop_
_entity.id
_entity.type
_entity.pdbx_description
1 polymer ?
#
loop_
_entity_poly.entity_id
_entity_poly.type
_entity_poly.pdbx_seq_one_letter_code
_entity_poly.pdbx_strand_id
1 'polypeptide(L)'
;MRRFNIDQKAAKLLIYTLIYSLGEFRKHKDSAAFRKLCDLYGYSEAVKKADEWIEFVRPVRRALNKLVARYLDEHVNCPGRGWAIRNAVRQSFMVKPDKITASVRRCLLSHMIQGIESKAVYEAVLANPGVCSSIEHDGMVSNCEICWNHPYLELKTKH
;
A
#
# COMPACT_ATOMS: atom_id res chain seq x y z
N MET A 1 15.72 9.41 -3.99
CA MET A 1 14.88 9.89 -5.12
C MET A 1 15.59 11.05 -5.81
N ARG A 2 16.28 10.79 -6.94
CA ARG A 2 17.16 11.79 -7.62
C ARG A 2 16.46 13.11 -7.94
N ARG A 3 15.19 13.04 -8.36
CA ARG A 3 14.37 14.22 -8.71
C ARG A 3 14.18 15.21 -7.55
N PHE A 4 14.12 14.71 -6.33
CA PHE A 4 13.95 15.53 -5.13
C PHE A 4 15.24 15.64 -4.33
N ASN A 5 16.32 14.95 -4.72
CA ASN A 5 17.56 14.88 -3.94
C ASN A 5 17.34 14.47 -2.47
N ILE A 6 16.46 13.48 -2.23
CA ILE A 6 16.21 12.91 -0.90
C ILE A 6 16.78 11.50 -0.76
N ASP A 7 17.14 11.17 0.47
CA ASP A 7 17.58 9.83 0.87
C ASP A 7 16.50 8.76 0.65
N GLN A 8 16.90 7.49 0.79
CA GLN A 8 16.00 6.35 0.57
C GLN A 8 14.88 6.26 1.62
N LYS A 9 15.13 6.68 2.86
CA LYS A 9 14.16 6.61 3.96
C LYS A 9 13.02 7.60 3.75
N ALA A 10 13.34 8.85 3.43
CA ALA A 10 12.39 9.88 3.04
C ALA A 10 11.64 9.47 1.76
N ALA A 11 12.34 8.89 0.79
CA ALA A 11 11.68 8.41 -0.41
C ALA A 11 10.65 7.31 -0.14
N LYS A 12 11.00 6.34 0.72
CA LYS A 12 10.07 5.30 1.16
C LYS A 12 8.83 5.91 1.82
N LEU A 13 9.00 6.88 2.73
CA LEU A 13 7.88 7.56 3.38
C LEU A 13 6.93 8.23 2.38
N LEU A 14 7.46 8.97 1.40
CA LEU A 14 6.65 9.64 0.38
C LEU A 14 5.87 8.65 -0.49
N ILE A 15 6.52 7.55 -0.91
CA ILE A 15 5.89 6.50 -1.73
C ILE A 15 4.79 5.78 -0.95
N TYR A 16 5.06 5.40 0.31
CA TYR A 16 4.05 4.76 1.15
C TYR A 16 2.86 5.69 1.37
N THR A 17 3.12 6.97 1.67
CA THR A 17 2.06 7.96 1.84
C THR A 17 1.23 8.07 0.57
N LEU A 18 1.88 8.15 -0.61
CA LEU A 18 1.20 8.21 -1.90
C LEU A 18 0.25 7.03 -2.14
N ILE A 19 0.72 5.81 -1.91
CA ILE A 19 -0.07 4.59 -2.17
C ILE A 19 -1.28 4.55 -1.23
N TYR A 20 -1.02 4.62 0.09
CA TYR A 20 -2.07 4.44 1.09
C TYR A 20 -3.00 5.66 1.24
N SER A 21 -2.65 6.81 0.66
CA SER A 21 -3.55 7.97 0.56
C SER A 21 -4.36 8.03 -0.73
N LEU A 22 -4.24 7.04 -1.63
CA LEU A 22 -4.78 7.08 -3.00
C LEU A 22 -4.28 8.26 -3.83
N GLY A 23 -3.03 8.63 -3.64
CA GLY A 23 -2.37 9.71 -4.36
C GLY A 23 -2.67 11.10 -3.80
N GLU A 24 -3.39 11.20 -2.67
CA GLU A 24 -3.62 12.47 -1.99
C GLU A 24 -2.40 12.90 -1.19
N PHE A 25 -2.04 14.17 -1.26
CA PHE A 25 -0.95 14.73 -0.47
C PHE A 25 -1.46 15.92 0.33
N ARG A 26 -1.31 15.87 1.65
CA ARG A 26 -1.75 16.94 2.56
C ARG A 26 -0.57 17.82 2.93
N LYS A 27 -0.65 19.11 2.57
CA LYS A 27 0.30 20.17 2.96
C LYS A 27 -0.02 20.74 4.35
N HIS A 28 -0.21 19.86 5.34
CA HIS A 28 -0.52 20.24 6.74
C HIS A 28 0.58 19.76 7.68
N LYS A 29 0.78 20.45 8.81
CA LYS A 29 1.81 20.13 9.81
C LYS A 29 1.66 18.73 10.43
N ASP A 30 0.48 18.12 10.38
CA ASP A 30 0.29 16.76 10.93
C ASP A 30 0.68 15.66 9.93
N SER A 31 0.79 16.00 8.65
CA SER A 31 1.20 15.05 7.60
C SER A 31 2.68 14.68 7.81
N ALA A 32 2.95 13.42 8.15
CA ALA A 32 4.32 12.93 8.34
C ALA A 32 5.20 13.17 7.10
N ALA A 33 4.64 12.99 5.91
CA ALA A 33 5.32 13.26 4.65
C ALA A 33 5.65 14.75 4.47
N PHE A 34 4.71 15.64 4.77
CA PHE A 34 4.94 17.08 4.64
C PHE A 34 5.90 17.61 5.70
N ARG A 35 5.80 17.14 6.95
CA ARG A 35 6.81 17.42 8.00
C ARG A 35 8.20 17.02 7.54
N LYS A 36 8.34 15.81 6.97
CA LYS A 36 9.64 15.37 6.47
C LYS A 36 10.18 16.28 5.36
N LEU A 37 9.33 16.82 4.48
CA LEU A 37 9.75 17.82 3.51
C LEU A 37 10.16 19.14 4.19
N CYS A 38 9.40 19.61 5.17
CA CYS A 38 9.74 20.80 5.95
C CYS A 38 11.09 20.66 6.66
N ASP A 39 11.38 19.51 7.25
CA ASP A 39 12.66 19.23 7.92
C ASP A 39 13.84 19.24 6.95
N LEU A 40 13.62 18.87 5.68
CA LEU A 40 14.65 18.78 4.66
C LEU A 40 14.92 20.12 3.94
N TYR A 41 13.89 20.94 3.72
CA TYR A 41 13.99 22.12 2.86
C TYR A 41 13.55 23.44 3.51
N GLY A 42 12.99 23.38 4.72
CA GLY A 42 12.25 24.50 5.29
C GLY A 42 10.84 24.64 4.68
N TYR A 43 9.95 25.35 5.38
CA TYR A 43 8.52 25.39 5.06
C TYR A 43 8.22 25.89 3.63
N SER A 44 8.79 27.03 3.24
CA SER A 44 8.49 27.65 1.95
C SER A 44 8.88 26.77 0.76
N GLU A 45 10.04 26.12 0.83
CA GLU A 45 10.51 25.22 -0.23
C GLU A 45 9.80 23.87 -0.17
N ALA A 46 9.45 23.38 1.02
CA ALA A 46 8.64 22.17 1.19
C ALA A 46 7.26 22.29 0.54
N VAL A 47 6.63 23.47 0.57
CA VAL A 47 5.37 23.73 -0.14
C VAL A 47 5.56 23.55 -1.65
N LYS A 48 6.60 24.15 -2.24
CA LYS A 48 6.90 24.01 -3.67
C LYS A 48 7.19 22.55 -4.05
N LYS A 49 8.00 21.85 -3.25
CA LYS A 49 8.31 20.44 -3.47
C LYS A 49 7.07 19.55 -3.34
N ALA A 50 6.15 19.87 -2.44
CA ALA A 50 4.88 19.18 -2.33
C ALA A 50 3.99 19.39 -3.56
N ASP A 51 3.95 20.61 -4.13
CA ASP A 51 3.22 20.90 -5.35
C ASP A 51 3.83 20.18 -6.57
N GLU A 52 5.16 20.23 -6.72
CA GLU A 52 5.88 19.43 -7.73
C GLU A 52 5.57 17.93 -7.60
N TRP A 53 5.53 17.41 -6.37
CA TRP A 53 5.18 16.01 -6.10
C TRP A 53 3.74 15.69 -6.51
N ILE A 54 2.77 16.51 -6.11
CA ILE A 54 1.34 16.35 -6.45
C ILE A 54 1.15 16.30 -7.97
N GLU A 55 1.81 17.20 -8.69
CA GLU A 55 1.76 17.23 -10.15
C GLU A 55 2.40 15.98 -10.76
N PHE A 56 3.59 15.62 -10.28
CA PHE A 56 4.34 14.46 -10.77
C PHE A 56 3.57 13.14 -10.60
N VAL A 57 2.91 12.95 -9.46
CA VAL A 57 2.20 11.70 -9.14
C VAL A 57 0.75 11.67 -9.62
N ARG A 58 0.27 12.73 -10.28
CA ARG A 58 -1.10 12.81 -10.81
C ARG A 58 -1.50 11.60 -11.66
N PRO A 59 -0.66 11.04 -12.56
CA PRO A 59 -1.00 9.82 -13.30
C PRO A 59 -1.21 8.62 -12.37
N VAL A 60 -0.36 8.45 -11.36
CA VAL A 60 -0.46 7.38 -10.36
C VAL A 60 -1.73 7.54 -9.53
N ARG A 61 -2.06 8.76 -9.09
CA ARG A 61 -3.33 9.06 -8.40
C ARG A 61 -4.54 8.62 -9.22
N ARG A 62 -4.57 8.93 -10.52
CA ARG A 62 -5.64 8.51 -11.42
C ARG A 62 -5.71 6.98 -11.52
N ALA A 63 -4.57 6.31 -11.68
CA ALA A 63 -4.50 4.85 -11.76
C ALA A 63 -5.00 4.18 -10.47
N LEU A 64 -4.55 4.63 -9.30
CA LEU A 64 -4.99 4.11 -8.00
C LEU A 64 -6.50 4.26 -7.80
N ASN A 65 -7.07 5.41 -8.18
CA ASN A 65 -8.51 5.63 -8.05
C ASN A 65 -9.34 4.75 -9.00
N LYS A 66 -8.85 4.54 -10.23
CA LYS A 66 -9.46 3.58 -11.17
C LYS A 66 -9.37 2.15 -10.65
N LEU A 67 -8.23 1.77 -10.08
CA LEU A 67 -8.02 0.45 -9.51
C LEU A 67 -9.00 0.17 -8.36
N VAL A 68 -9.15 1.11 -7.42
CA VAL A 68 -10.11 0.96 -6.32
C VAL A 68 -11.55 0.93 -6.80
N ALA A 69 -11.90 1.71 -7.84
CA ALA A 69 -13.23 1.63 -8.44
C ALA A 69 -13.50 0.22 -9.00
N ARG A 70 -12.54 -0.34 -9.74
CA ARG A 70 -12.65 -1.73 -10.23
C ARG A 70 -12.82 -2.75 -9.10
N TYR A 71 -12.08 -2.62 -8.00
CA TYR A 71 -12.24 -3.52 -6.85
C TYR A 71 -13.63 -3.42 -6.23
N LEU A 72 -14.22 -2.22 -6.16
CA LEU A 72 -15.59 -2.03 -5.71
C LEU A 72 -16.59 -2.67 -6.68
N ASP A 73 -16.33 -2.63 -7.98
CA ASP A 73 -17.22 -3.22 -9.00
C ASP A 73 -17.20 -4.77 -8.97
N GLU A 74 -16.11 -5.38 -8.53
CA GLU A 74 -15.97 -6.84 -8.37
C GLU A 74 -16.62 -7.40 -7.09
N HIS A 75 -17.49 -6.62 -6.42
CA HIS A 75 -18.14 -7.02 -5.19
C HIS A 75 -19.13 -8.18 -5.36
N VAL A 76 -19.34 -8.92 -4.27
CA VAL A 76 -20.46 -9.87 -4.11
C VAL A 76 -21.49 -9.25 -3.19
N ASN A 77 -22.74 -9.16 -3.66
CA ASN A 77 -23.84 -8.69 -2.82
C ASN A 77 -24.15 -9.72 -1.71
N CYS A 78 -24.14 -9.26 -0.46
CA CYS A 78 -24.44 -10.05 0.73
C CYS A 78 -25.70 -9.47 1.40
N PRO A 79 -26.88 -10.09 1.20
CA PRO A 79 -28.15 -9.61 1.72
C PRO A 79 -28.08 -9.28 3.22
N GLY A 80 -28.57 -8.09 3.60
CA GLY A 80 -28.55 -7.59 4.99
C GLY A 80 -27.18 -7.15 5.52
N ARG A 81 -26.07 -7.41 4.81
CA ARG A 81 -24.70 -7.11 5.26
C ARG A 81 -23.95 -6.11 4.37
N GLY A 82 -24.35 -5.95 3.11
CA GLY A 82 -23.75 -5.03 2.15
C GLY A 82 -22.95 -5.76 1.07
N TRP A 83 -21.85 -5.18 0.64
CA TRP A 83 -20.95 -5.72 -0.39
C TRP A 83 -19.74 -6.39 0.24
N ALA A 84 -19.39 -7.57 -0.25
CA ALA A 84 -18.16 -8.28 0.11
C ALA A 84 -17.16 -8.17 -1.05
N ILE A 85 -15.99 -7.60 -0.80
CA ILE A 85 -14.88 -7.57 -1.77
C ILE A 85 -13.78 -8.50 -1.25
N ARG A 86 -13.33 -9.44 -2.09
CA ARG A 86 -12.36 -10.46 -1.70
C ARG A 86 -10.97 -10.13 -2.21
N ASN A 87 -9.96 -10.25 -1.36
CA ASN A 87 -8.57 -10.12 -1.77
C ASN A 87 -8.04 -11.43 -2.38
N ALA A 88 -6.75 -11.46 -2.75
CA ALA A 88 -6.13 -12.60 -3.43
C ALA A 88 -6.13 -13.91 -2.61
N VAL A 89 -6.26 -13.84 -1.28
CA VAL A 89 -6.39 -14.99 -0.37
C VAL A 89 -7.83 -15.23 0.09
N ARG A 90 -8.81 -14.64 -0.61
CA ARG A 90 -10.27 -14.78 -0.39
C ARG A 90 -10.79 -14.19 0.93
N GLN A 91 -9.99 -13.40 1.66
CA GLN A 91 -10.49 -12.65 2.81
C GLN A 91 -11.42 -11.53 2.36
N SER A 92 -12.55 -11.38 3.04
CA SER A 92 -13.62 -10.45 2.65
C SER A 92 -13.49 -9.12 3.40
N PHE A 93 -13.54 -8.02 2.65
CA PHE A 93 -13.73 -6.67 3.17
C PHE A 93 -15.19 -6.26 2.94
N MET A 94 -15.91 -6.01 4.03
CA MET A 94 -17.33 -5.67 3.98
C MET A 94 -17.54 -4.17 3.91
N VAL A 95 -18.36 -3.71 2.97
CA VAL A 95 -18.73 -2.29 2.84
C VAL A 95 -20.24 -2.13 2.65
N LYS A 96 -20.78 -1.03 3.16
CA LYS A 96 -22.15 -0.60 2.84
C LYS A 96 -22.10 0.36 1.65
N PRO A 97 -22.87 0.13 0.57
CA PRO A 97 -22.76 0.93 -0.67
C PRO A 97 -23.01 2.42 -0.44
N ASP A 98 -23.94 2.75 0.46
CA ASP A 98 -24.30 4.11 0.87
C ASP A 98 -23.23 4.80 1.74
N LYS A 99 -22.19 4.07 2.17
CA LYS A 99 -21.15 4.56 3.10
C LYS A 99 -19.73 4.43 2.58
N ILE A 100 -19.56 4.37 1.26
CA ILE A 100 -18.22 4.30 0.64
C ILE A 100 -17.57 5.70 0.66
N THR A 101 -16.84 5.99 1.73
CA THR A 101 -16.06 7.23 1.88
C THR A 101 -14.64 7.10 1.30
N ALA A 102 -13.92 8.21 1.18
CA ALA A 102 -12.49 8.20 0.83
C ALA A 102 -11.66 7.33 1.80
N SER A 103 -12.04 7.29 3.09
CA SER A 103 -11.36 6.43 4.06
C SER A 103 -11.59 4.95 3.79
N VAL A 104 -12.83 4.57 3.47
CA VAL A 104 -13.17 3.18 3.09
C VAL A 104 -12.41 2.76 1.83
N ARG A 105 -12.30 3.65 0.84
CA ARG A 105 -11.53 3.42 -0.39
C ARG A 105 -10.04 3.16 -0.10
N ARG A 106 -9.44 3.91 0.83
CA ARG A 106 -8.05 3.68 1.28
C ARG A 106 -7.89 2.32 1.97
N CYS A 107 -8.80 2.00 2.89
CA CYS A 107 -8.78 0.70 3.58
C CYS A 107 -8.96 -0.47 2.61
N LEU A 108 -9.82 -0.32 1.59
CA LEU A 108 -9.97 -1.33 0.55
C LEU A 108 -8.68 -1.53 -0.22
N LEU A 109 -7.98 -0.47 -0.64
CA LEU A 109 -6.69 -0.62 -1.30
C LEU A 109 -5.68 -1.37 -0.41
N SER A 110 -5.58 -0.98 0.87
CA SER A 110 -4.69 -1.68 1.82
C SER A 110 -5.04 -3.16 1.94
N HIS A 111 -6.33 -3.51 2.05
CA HIS A 111 -6.81 -4.89 2.11
C HIS A 111 -6.41 -5.71 0.88
N MET A 112 -6.48 -5.09 -0.31
CA MET A 112 -6.10 -5.75 -1.56
C MET A 112 -4.59 -5.97 -1.66
N ILE A 113 -3.78 -4.98 -1.27
CA ILE A 113 -2.31 -5.09 -1.22
C ILE A 113 -1.90 -6.19 -0.23
N GLN A 114 -2.46 -6.19 0.98
CA GLN A 114 -2.21 -7.20 2.00
C GLN A 114 -2.54 -8.61 1.51
N GLY A 115 -3.60 -8.75 0.72
CA GLY A 115 -3.94 -10.05 0.12
C GLY A 115 -2.89 -10.55 -0.86
N ILE A 116 -2.28 -9.68 -1.66
CA ILE A 116 -1.20 -10.03 -2.58
C ILE A 116 0.05 -10.45 -1.80
N GLU A 117 0.43 -9.67 -0.78
CA GLU A 117 1.55 -9.98 0.11
C GLU A 117 1.35 -11.33 0.82
N SER A 118 0.16 -11.55 1.39
CA SER A 118 -0.20 -12.81 2.05
C SER A 118 -0.16 -13.99 1.08
N LYS A 119 -0.68 -13.81 -0.14
CA LYS A 119 -0.66 -14.86 -1.16
C LYS A 119 0.78 -15.25 -1.51
N ALA A 120 1.67 -14.27 -1.70
CA ALA A 120 3.07 -14.54 -1.99
C ALA A 120 3.77 -15.31 -0.86
N VAL A 121 3.48 -14.97 0.40
CA VAL A 121 3.99 -15.73 1.55
C VAL A 121 3.44 -17.15 1.56
N TYR A 122 2.14 -17.36 1.32
CA TYR A 122 1.55 -18.70 1.30
C TYR A 122 2.15 -19.56 0.18
N GLU A 123 2.30 -19.00 -1.02
CA GLU A 123 2.91 -19.68 -2.15
C GLU A 123 4.37 -20.03 -1.87
N ALA A 124 5.12 -19.14 -1.19
CA ALA A 124 6.48 -19.44 -0.77
C ALA A 124 6.55 -20.57 0.26
N VAL A 125 5.67 -20.59 1.27
CA VAL A 125 5.61 -21.70 2.24
C VAL A 125 5.32 -23.03 1.53
N LEU A 126 4.38 -23.04 0.58
CA LEU A 126 4.05 -24.25 -0.19
C LEU A 126 5.20 -24.71 -1.11
N ALA A 127 6.01 -23.77 -1.61
CA ALA A 127 7.18 -24.07 -2.45
C ALA A 127 8.39 -24.58 -1.65
N ASN A 128 8.36 -24.51 -0.32
CA ASN A 128 9.47 -24.90 0.56
C ASN A 128 9.03 -26.01 1.55
N PRO A 129 8.74 -27.22 1.07
CA PRO A 129 8.29 -28.31 1.93
C PRO A 129 9.35 -28.71 2.97
N GLY A 130 8.91 -28.95 4.21
CA GLY A 130 9.79 -29.32 5.32
C GLY A 130 10.46 -28.14 6.03
N VAL A 131 10.27 -26.91 5.55
CA VAL A 131 10.74 -25.70 6.24
C VAL A 131 9.70 -25.24 7.25
N CYS A 132 10.14 -25.03 8.50
CA CYS A 132 9.29 -24.45 9.52
C CYS A 132 9.28 -22.94 9.32
N SER A 133 8.10 -22.40 8.99
CA SER A 133 7.92 -20.96 8.76
C SER A 133 6.73 -20.43 9.55
N SER A 134 6.87 -19.21 10.07
CA SER A 134 5.77 -18.43 10.66
C SER A 134 5.50 -17.21 9.79
N ILE A 135 4.22 -16.91 9.56
CA ILE A 135 3.81 -15.73 8.80
C ILE A 135 3.91 -14.50 9.70
N GLU A 136 4.50 -13.43 9.18
CA GLU A 136 4.55 -12.12 9.82
C GLU A 136 3.84 -11.08 8.93
N HIS A 137 3.36 -9.98 9.51
CA HIS A 137 2.50 -9.00 8.82
C HIS A 137 2.92 -8.65 7.37
N ASP A 138 4.19 -8.34 7.15
CA ASP A 138 4.78 -7.98 5.86
C ASP A 138 5.83 -9.00 5.36
N GLY A 139 5.80 -10.23 5.87
CA GLY A 139 6.80 -11.23 5.53
C GLY A 139 6.61 -12.58 6.23
N MET A 140 7.72 -13.23 6.54
CA MET A 140 7.74 -14.50 7.26
C MET A 140 9.07 -14.67 7.97
N VAL A 141 9.08 -15.55 8.97
CA VAL A 141 10.28 -16.05 9.63
C VAL A 141 10.39 -17.52 9.31
N SER A 142 11.55 -17.96 8.84
CA SER A 142 11.85 -19.37 8.57
C SER A 142 13.09 -19.80 9.37
N ASN A 143 13.15 -21.09 9.70
CA ASN A 143 14.32 -21.67 10.39
C ASN A 143 15.51 -21.93 9.45
N CYS A 144 15.31 -21.89 8.15
CA CYS A 144 16.35 -21.97 7.13
C CYS A 144 16.02 -21.08 5.93
N GLU A 145 16.96 -20.98 4.99
CA GLU A 145 16.76 -20.24 3.74
C GLU A 145 15.63 -20.85 2.90
N ILE A 146 14.87 -19.99 2.21
CA ILE A 146 13.72 -20.37 1.40
C ILE A 146 13.91 -19.94 -0.05
N CYS A 147 13.34 -20.71 -0.97
CA CYS A 147 13.14 -20.28 -2.34
C CYS A 147 12.03 -19.23 -2.39
N TRP A 148 12.37 -18.03 -2.86
CA TRP A 148 11.41 -16.96 -3.12
C TRP A 148 11.40 -16.61 -4.60
N ASN A 149 10.24 -16.71 -5.24
CA ASN A 149 10.06 -16.38 -6.64
C ASN A 149 8.72 -15.67 -6.86
N HIS A 150 8.68 -14.36 -6.58
CA HIS A 150 7.51 -13.52 -6.85
C HIS A 150 7.86 -12.41 -7.84
N PRO A 151 7.08 -12.17 -8.90
CA PRO A 151 7.42 -11.24 -9.98
C PRO A 151 7.50 -9.77 -9.56
N TYR A 152 6.91 -9.41 -8.42
CA TYR A 152 6.79 -8.01 -7.97
C TYR A 152 7.24 -7.75 -6.54
N LEU A 153 7.56 -8.80 -5.77
CA LEU A 153 7.88 -8.68 -4.35
C LEU A 153 9.25 -9.29 -4.12
N GLU A 154 10.07 -8.61 -3.33
CA GLU A 154 11.41 -9.06 -2.97
C GLU A 154 11.46 -9.27 -1.46
N LEU A 155 12.11 -10.35 -1.01
CA LEU A 155 12.42 -10.51 0.40
C LEU A 155 13.59 -9.63 0.78
N LYS A 156 13.43 -8.91 1.90
CA LYS A 156 14.53 -8.24 2.57
C LYS A 156 14.75 -8.89 3.92
N THR A 157 15.91 -9.50 4.09
CA THR A 157 16.35 -10.03 5.37
C THR A 157 16.44 -8.87 6.37
N LYS A 158 15.80 -9.03 7.53
CA LYS A 158 15.99 -8.14 8.68
C LYS A 158 17.07 -8.76 9.55
N HIS A 159 18.10 -7.97 9.87
CA HIS A 159 19.19 -8.34 10.79
C HIS A 159 18.75 -8.14 12.24
#